data_AF-A0A2A5SJF4-F1
#
_entry.id   AF-A0A2A5SJF4-F1
#
_cell.length_a   1.000
_cell.length_b   1.000
_cell.length_c   1.000
_cell.angle_alpha   90.00
_cell.angle_beta   90.00
_cell.angle_gamma   90.00
#
_symmetry.space_group_name_H-M   'P 1'
#
loop_
_entity.id
_entity.type
_entity.pdbx_description
1 polymer ?
#
loop_
_entity_poly.entity_id
_entity_poly.type
_entity_poly.pdbx_seq_one_letter_code
_entity_poly.pdbx_strand_id
1 'polypeptide(L)'
;MVTEIVKTSLMSGKELKKLRKKLNYNLRDFGSKVGIDFSTIGKYEKGKRYISARTEAQIKQALGLSFESKHDYELHVHLDFLRLTFFDASLETIMNRIVGIEKTYFTFTENKLHGFDGVWQSGMIRIYSSHERPEQGIMLELTGQGLTEMESWLQELDKNFTLNEWLVMITDPDYYLKEGLFSRYNCSRLDIAIDEMYKATGNYDLHDLKWKKDHHSEKLIETQLRSSHDIESYWNDKPLGLTLYFGSPNGNFLLRMYEKAKERAKKENRELEDVLHDYGVVNRYEMQIRENYARSAFDELAQKGRLDQFAIDLLLSKITVYDEIKTESGEVAYQYSKAFYDVFGHYEKVKINGKKVETSIERSMKWIISQVAGTLALFRAIYGRQWLFDWLDQIMDEVEFNKKQEGVILFEKARLTENDNGMYLWYKKKIAEKKYEPQNIIAEKISPDSKLWGLRLKDVPSKFNIYINEIGEYQVSEPKGMTLEHINDLGEKKSVDFFNSSLFIVFEVKK
;
A
#
# COMPACT_ATOMS: atom_id res chain seq x y z
N MET A 1 3.21 -25.51 12.44
CA MET A 1 2.38 -25.94 11.30
C MET A 1 1.03 -25.25 11.40
N VAL A 2 0.92 -24.06 10.82
CA VAL A 2 -0.38 -23.39 10.66
C VAL A 2 -1.02 -24.05 9.45
N THR A 3 -2.05 -24.84 9.67
CA THR A 3 -2.90 -25.36 8.59
C THR A 3 -3.52 -24.18 7.87
N GLU A 4 -2.99 -23.84 6.69
CA GLU A 4 -3.68 -23.00 5.73
C GLU A 4 -5.02 -23.67 5.41
N ILE A 5 -6.10 -23.08 5.92
CA ILE A 5 -7.44 -23.39 5.44
C ILE A 5 -7.52 -22.75 4.06
N VAL A 6 -7.12 -23.51 3.03
CA VAL A 6 -7.37 -23.13 1.64
C VAL A 6 -8.89 -23.05 1.49
N LYS A 7 -9.44 -21.83 1.50
CA LYS A 7 -10.83 -21.58 1.14
C LYS A 7 -10.97 -21.77 -0.38
N THR A 8 -10.94 -23.00 -0.86
CA THR A 8 -11.42 -23.32 -2.21
C THR A 8 -12.94 -23.20 -2.18
N SER A 9 -13.48 -22.05 -2.57
CA SER A 9 -14.91 -21.97 -2.90
C SER A 9 -15.14 -22.83 -4.14
N LEU A 10 -15.53 -24.09 -3.94
CA LEU A 10 -15.88 -25.00 -5.03
C LEU A 10 -16.98 -24.39 -5.90
N MET A 11 -16.88 -24.60 -7.22
CA MET A 11 -17.87 -24.12 -8.18
C MET A 11 -19.28 -24.55 -7.78
N SER A 12 -20.17 -23.58 -7.66
CA SER A 12 -21.58 -23.82 -7.40
C SER A 12 -22.33 -24.22 -8.67
N GLY A 13 -23.48 -24.91 -8.51
CA GLY A 13 -24.36 -25.23 -9.63
C GLY A 13 -24.85 -23.99 -10.40
N LYS A 14 -25.02 -22.86 -9.71
CA LYS A 14 -25.39 -21.57 -10.33
C LYS A 14 -24.26 -21.04 -11.22
N GLU A 15 -23.01 -21.13 -10.76
CA GLU A 15 -21.83 -20.73 -11.53
C GLU A 15 -21.63 -21.63 -12.74
N LEU A 16 -21.78 -22.96 -12.60
CA LEU A 16 -21.72 -23.89 -13.71
C LEU A 16 -22.74 -23.55 -14.81
N LYS A 17 -23.99 -23.31 -14.40
CA LYS A 17 -25.06 -22.91 -15.33
C LYS A 17 -24.74 -21.59 -16.05
N LYS A 18 -24.19 -20.62 -15.31
CA LYS A 18 -23.78 -19.33 -15.88
C LYS A 18 -22.64 -19.52 -16.88
N LEU A 19 -21.63 -20.33 -16.54
CA LEU A 19 -20.50 -20.66 -17.40
C LEU A 19 -20.97 -21.34 -18.69
N ARG A 20 -21.75 -22.42 -18.60
CA ARG A 20 -22.26 -23.14 -19.77
C ARG A 20 -23.02 -22.22 -20.73
N LYS A 21 -23.95 -21.42 -20.21
CA LYS A 21 -24.72 -20.47 -21.01
C LYS A 21 -23.84 -19.37 -21.61
N LYS A 22 -22.85 -18.89 -20.87
CA LYS A 22 -21.91 -17.87 -21.34
C LYS A 22 -21.12 -18.36 -22.55
N LEU A 23 -20.68 -19.61 -22.51
CA LEU A 23 -19.96 -20.31 -23.57
C LEU A 23 -20.86 -20.84 -24.70
N ASN A 24 -22.15 -20.52 -24.67
CA ASN A 24 -23.13 -20.89 -25.69
C ASN A 24 -23.35 -22.40 -25.91
N TYR A 25 -23.22 -23.23 -24.86
CA TYR A 25 -23.58 -24.64 -24.97
C TYR A 25 -25.00 -24.93 -24.49
N ASN A 26 -25.73 -25.78 -25.24
CA ASN A 26 -26.85 -26.52 -24.68
C ASN A 26 -26.36 -27.61 -23.70
N LEU A 27 -27.27 -28.27 -22.98
CA LEU A 27 -26.89 -29.24 -21.94
C LEU A 27 -26.19 -30.49 -22.51
N ARG A 28 -26.59 -30.95 -23.70
CA ARG A 28 -26.04 -32.17 -24.32
C ARG A 28 -24.63 -31.92 -24.82
N ASP A 29 -24.45 -30.86 -25.61
CA ASP A 29 -23.14 -30.49 -26.15
C ASP A 29 -22.15 -30.16 -25.04
N PHE A 30 -22.59 -29.47 -23.99
CA PHE A 30 -21.72 -29.22 -22.84
C PHE A 30 -21.30 -30.54 -22.16
N GLY A 31 -22.25 -31.45 -21.97
CA GLY A 31 -21.99 -32.76 -21.38
C GLY A 31 -20.98 -33.57 -22.19
N SER A 32 -21.17 -33.66 -23.52
CA SER A 32 -20.20 -34.27 -24.44
C SER A 32 -18.83 -33.60 -24.32
N LYS A 33 -18.79 -32.26 -24.35
CA LYS A 33 -17.55 -31.47 -24.28
C LYS A 33 -16.74 -31.75 -23.01
N VAL A 34 -17.40 -31.82 -21.85
CA VAL A 34 -16.70 -32.04 -20.57
C VAL A 34 -16.58 -33.51 -20.17
N GLY A 35 -17.12 -34.44 -20.97
CA GLY A 35 -17.14 -35.87 -20.66
C GLY A 35 -18.01 -36.23 -19.45
N ILE A 36 -19.14 -35.54 -19.27
CA ILE A 36 -20.10 -35.78 -18.18
C ILE A 36 -21.51 -35.88 -18.76
N ASP A 37 -22.25 -36.91 -18.39
CA ASP A 37 -23.64 -37.07 -18.82
C ASP A 37 -24.49 -35.81 -18.57
N PHE A 38 -25.27 -35.40 -19.58
CA PHE A 38 -26.04 -34.16 -19.56
C PHE A 38 -27.09 -34.13 -18.43
N SER A 39 -27.64 -35.28 -18.02
CA SER A 39 -28.55 -35.38 -16.88
C SER A 39 -27.82 -35.09 -15.57
N THR A 40 -26.58 -35.56 -15.46
CA THR A 40 -25.69 -35.24 -14.32
C THR A 40 -25.34 -33.75 -14.28
N ILE A 41 -24.98 -33.12 -15.41
CA ILE A 41 -24.81 -31.66 -15.50
C ILE A 41 -26.09 -30.93 -15.05
N GLY A 42 -27.25 -31.37 -15.54
CA GLY A 42 -28.54 -30.80 -15.14
C GLY A 42 -28.85 -30.93 -13.65
N LYS A 43 -28.39 -32.00 -12.99
CA LYS A 43 -28.50 -32.17 -11.53
C LYS A 43 -27.57 -31.22 -10.78
N TYR A 44 -26.33 -31.03 -11.24
CA TYR A 44 -25.40 -30.05 -10.68
C TYR A 44 -25.99 -28.63 -10.77
N GLU A 45 -26.47 -28.21 -11.94
CA GLU A 45 -27.01 -26.85 -12.15
C GLU A 45 -28.23 -26.53 -11.29
N LYS A 46 -29.03 -27.54 -10.95
CA LYS A 46 -30.21 -27.41 -10.08
C LYS A 46 -29.86 -27.48 -8.59
N GLY A 47 -28.59 -27.68 -8.22
CA GLY A 47 -28.16 -27.88 -6.84
C GLY A 47 -28.61 -29.22 -6.26
N LYS A 48 -29.03 -30.19 -7.08
CA LYS A 48 -29.45 -31.53 -6.63
C LYS A 48 -28.27 -32.47 -6.38
N ARG A 49 -27.07 -32.09 -6.84
CA ARG A 49 -25.81 -32.81 -6.62
C ARG A 49 -24.69 -31.78 -6.45
N TYR A 50 -23.75 -32.05 -5.56
CA TYR A 50 -22.56 -31.21 -5.37
C TYR A 50 -21.49 -31.49 -6.42
N ILE A 51 -20.80 -30.44 -6.86
CA ILE A 51 -19.65 -30.53 -7.77
C ILE A 51 -18.41 -30.79 -6.91
N SER A 52 -17.70 -31.88 -7.17
CA SER A 52 -16.44 -32.18 -6.47
C SER A 52 -15.27 -31.39 -7.08
N ALA A 53 -14.19 -31.18 -6.32
CA ALA A 53 -12.97 -30.54 -6.84
C ALA A 53 -12.45 -31.23 -8.11
N ARG A 54 -12.46 -32.56 -8.15
CA ARG A 54 -12.07 -33.36 -9.32
C ARG A 54 -12.96 -33.09 -10.53
N THR A 55 -14.28 -32.99 -10.32
CA THR A 55 -15.24 -32.69 -11.39
C THR A 55 -15.07 -31.27 -11.90
N GLU A 56 -14.83 -30.30 -11.01
CA GLU A 56 -14.55 -28.92 -11.39
C GLU A 56 -13.27 -28.82 -12.23
N ALA A 57 -12.19 -29.50 -11.82
CA ALA A 57 -10.94 -29.56 -12.56
C ALA A 57 -11.15 -30.19 -13.95
N GLN A 58 -11.87 -31.31 -14.04
CA GLN A 58 -12.23 -31.95 -15.32
C GLN A 58 -12.97 -30.99 -16.25
N ILE A 59 -13.99 -30.28 -15.74
CA ILE A 59 -14.77 -29.32 -16.52
C ILE A 59 -13.87 -28.21 -17.05
N LYS A 60 -13.07 -27.59 -16.18
CA LYS A 60 -12.17 -26.49 -16.56
C LYS A 60 -11.11 -26.93 -17.57
N GLN A 61 -10.50 -28.10 -17.37
CA GLN A 61 -9.50 -28.66 -18.29
C GLN A 61 -10.10 -28.95 -19.66
N ALA A 62 -11.29 -29.57 -19.70
CA ALA A 62 -11.99 -29.84 -20.95
C ALA A 62 -12.39 -28.57 -21.71
N LEU A 63 -12.57 -27.46 -21.00
CA LEU A 63 -12.84 -26.13 -21.57
C LEU A 63 -11.58 -25.35 -21.95
N GLY A 64 -10.39 -25.94 -21.87
CA GLY A 64 -9.14 -25.33 -22.34
C GLY A 64 -8.32 -24.59 -21.28
N LEU A 65 -8.65 -24.74 -19.98
CA LEU A 65 -7.85 -24.16 -18.90
C LEU A 65 -6.73 -25.11 -18.46
N SER A 66 -5.53 -24.56 -18.29
CA SER A 66 -4.40 -25.28 -17.72
C SER A 66 -4.37 -25.18 -16.19
N PHE A 67 -3.85 -26.21 -15.55
CA PHE A 67 -3.62 -26.28 -14.11
C PHE A 67 -2.16 -26.52 -13.75
N GLU A 68 -1.29 -26.58 -14.76
CA GLU A 68 0.13 -26.78 -14.54
C GLU A 68 0.73 -25.49 -13.99
N SER A 69 1.38 -25.58 -12.83
CA SER A 69 2.21 -24.48 -12.35
C SER A 69 3.37 -24.28 -13.30
N LYS A 70 3.71 -23.01 -13.56
CA LYS A 70 4.87 -22.65 -14.37
C LYS A 70 6.07 -22.43 -13.50
N HIS A 71 7.23 -22.82 -14.02
CA HIS A 71 8.51 -22.55 -13.39
C HIS A 71 9.10 -21.26 -13.96
N ASP A 72 10.01 -20.63 -13.21
CA ASP A 72 10.65 -19.37 -13.59
C ASP A 72 11.37 -19.43 -14.94
N TYR A 73 11.90 -20.60 -15.33
CA TYR A 73 12.54 -20.79 -16.63
C TYR A 73 11.55 -20.81 -17.81
N GLU A 74 10.24 -20.92 -17.55
CA GLU A 74 9.18 -20.84 -18.56
C GLU A 74 8.49 -19.48 -18.54
N LEU A 75 8.25 -18.94 -17.35
CA LEU A 75 7.64 -17.64 -17.12
C LEU A 75 8.37 -16.91 -16.00
N HIS A 76 8.96 -15.76 -16.32
CA HIS A 76 9.62 -14.94 -15.32
C HIS A 76 8.74 -13.72 -14.98
N VAL A 77 8.36 -13.57 -13.71
CA VAL A 77 7.56 -12.43 -13.25
C VAL A 77 8.41 -11.47 -12.45
N HIS A 78 8.32 -10.18 -12.75
CA HIS A 78 9.09 -9.16 -12.05
C HIS A 78 8.33 -7.81 -11.99
N LEU A 79 8.76 -6.93 -11.10
CA LEU A 79 8.30 -5.54 -11.11
C LEU A 79 9.01 -4.77 -12.23
N ASP A 80 8.30 -3.90 -12.94
CA ASP A 80 8.84 -3.10 -14.05
C ASP A 80 8.73 -1.59 -13.79
N PHE A 81 7.96 -1.18 -12.78
CA PHE A 81 7.92 0.20 -12.29
C PHE A 81 7.34 0.25 -10.87
N LEU A 82 7.90 1.11 -10.02
CA LEU A 82 7.35 1.37 -8.68
C LEU A 82 7.44 2.86 -8.35
N ARG A 83 6.34 3.43 -7.86
CA ARG A 83 6.29 4.82 -7.36
C ARG A 83 5.64 4.89 -6.00
N LEU A 84 6.45 5.15 -4.99
CA LEU A 84 6.04 5.29 -3.59
C LEU A 84 6.19 6.73 -3.15
N THR A 85 5.23 7.22 -2.37
CA THR A 85 5.31 8.52 -1.70
C THR A 85 5.22 8.31 -0.21
N PHE A 86 6.21 8.78 0.54
CA PHE A 86 6.30 8.69 1.99
C PHE A 86 5.94 10.05 2.61
N PHE A 87 5.06 10.05 3.59
CA PHE A 87 4.56 11.28 4.21
C PHE A 87 5.14 11.48 5.60
N ASP A 88 5.33 12.74 5.99
CA ASP A 88 5.97 13.13 7.26
C ASP A 88 7.37 12.52 7.45
N ALA A 89 8.10 12.32 6.35
CA ALA A 89 9.47 11.79 6.33
C ALA A 89 10.49 12.89 6.03
N SER A 90 11.74 12.70 6.43
CA SER A 90 12.86 13.52 5.96
C SER A 90 13.55 12.88 4.76
N LEU A 91 14.19 13.70 3.91
CA LEU A 91 14.95 13.21 2.76
C LEU A 91 16.05 12.24 3.19
N GLU A 92 16.72 12.56 4.30
CA GLU A 92 17.76 11.73 4.89
C GLU A 92 17.21 10.39 5.39
N THR A 93 16.01 10.37 5.97
CA THR A 93 15.33 9.13 6.34
C THR A 93 15.07 8.26 5.12
N ILE A 94 14.54 8.82 4.03
CA ILE A 94 14.22 8.03 2.83
C ILE A 94 15.51 7.51 2.17
N MET A 95 16.54 8.35 2.02
CA MET A 95 17.82 7.93 1.43
C MET A 95 18.51 6.87 2.29
N ASN A 96 18.77 7.18 3.55
CA ASN A 96 19.67 6.37 4.38
C ASN A 96 18.98 5.16 5.02
N ARG A 97 17.67 5.21 5.29
CA ARG A 97 16.96 4.15 6.03
C ARG A 97 16.00 3.34 5.17
N ILE A 98 15.37 3.96 4.16
CA ILE A 98 14.42 3.26 3.28
C ILE A 98 15.13 2.69 2.07
N VAL A 99 15.91 3.51 1.36
CA VAL A 99 16.72 3.05 0.23
C VAL A 99 18.02 2.40 0.73
N GLY A 100 18.56 2.88 1.85
CA GLY A 100 19.80 2.37 2.43
C GLY A 100 21.07 2.94 1.79
N ILE A 101 20.97 4.03 1.02
CA ILE A 101 22.10 4.69 0.36
C ILE A 101 22.36 6.03 1.04
N GLU A 102 23.61 6.31 1.41
CA GLU A 102 23.95 7.59 2.01
C GLU A 102 23.68 8.76 1.06
N LYS A 103 23.11 9.85 1.59
CA LYS A 103 22.82 11.09 0.84
C LYS A 103 23.99 11.61 -0.01
N THR A 104 25.23 11.39 0.42
CA THR A 104 26.46 11.79 -0.30
C THR A 104 26.58 11.17 -1.69
N TYR A 105 25.96 10.01 -1.93
CA TYR A 105 25.92 9.34 -3.24
C TYR A 105 24.76 9.78 -4.13
N PHE A 106 23.96 10.75 -3.70
CA PHE A 106 22.89 11.35 -4.50
C PHE A 106 23.30 12.70 -5.07
N THR A 107 23.01 12.90 -6.36
CA THR A 107 23.15 14.18 -7.03
C THR A 107 21.79 14.84 -7.19
N PHE A 108 21.68 16.13 -6.85
CA PHE A 108 20.47 16.90 -7.04
C PHE A 108 20.44 17.58 -8.41
N THR A 109 19.29 17.50 -9.09
CA THR A 109 18.99 18.27 -10.30
C THR A 109 17.68 18.99 -10.12
N GLU A 110 17.69 20.32 -10.30
CA GLU A 110 16.47 21.12 -10.26
C GLU A 110 15.60 20.82 -11.49
N ASN A 111 14.35 20.44 -11.27
CA ASN A 111 13.34 20.27 -12.30
C ASN A 111 11.95 20.38 -11.67
N LYS A 112 10.95 20.83 -12.43
CA LYS A 112 9.56 20.96 -11.93
C LYS A 112 8.71 19.72 -12.24
N LEU A 113 9.35 18.54 -12.37
CA LEU A 113 8.63 17.30 -12.64
C LEU A 113 7.74 16.93 -11.46
N HIS A 114 6.52 16.47 -11.75
CA HIS A 114 5.51 16.09 -10.76
C HIS A 114 5.15 17.19 -9.74
N GLY A 115 5.55 18.44 -9.99
CA GLY A 115 5.32 19.57 -9.09
C GLY A 115 6.28 19.63 -7.90
N PHE A 116 7.38 18.87 -7.91
CA PHE A 116 8.47 18.96 -6.93
C PHE A 116 9.52 20.01 -7.32
N ASP A 117 10.45 20.29 -6.41
CA ASP A 117 11.51 21.29 -6.65
C ASP A 117 12.63 20.71 -7.53
N GLY A 118 12.86 19.40 -7.43
CA GLY A 118 13.82 18.68 -8.25
C GLY A 118 13.89 17.21 -7.87
N VAL A 119 14.90 16.54 -8.42
CA VAL A 119 15.15 15.12 -8.23
C VAL A 119 16.55 14.91 -7.64
N TRP A 120 16.61 14.06 -6.62
CA TRP A 120 17.83 13.46 -6.13
C TRP A 120 18.00 12.10 -6.78
N GLN A 121 19.15 11.86 -7.41
CA GLN A 121 19.39 10.63 -8.16
C GLN A 121 20.70 9.97 -7.74
N SER A 122 20.65 8.65 -7.54
CA SER A 122 21.81 7.76 -7.44
C SER A 122 21.57 6.61 -8.41
N GLY A 123 22.38 6.51 -9.46
CA GLY A 123 22.09 5.60 -10.59
C GLY A 123 20.72 5.91 -11.22
N MET A 124 19.83 4.91 -11.25
CA MET A 124 18.44 5.00 -11.71
C MET A 124 17.42 5.11 -10.58
N ILE A 125 17.87 5.17 -9.33
CA ILE A 125 17.03 5.41 -8.14
C ILE A 125 16.77 6.93 -8.02
N ARG A 126 15.51 7.33 -8.09
CA ARG A 126 15.09 8.74 -8.10
C ARG A 126 14.21 9.08 -6.90
N ILE A 127 14.56 10.15 -6.19
CA ILE A 127 13.82 10.66 -5.03
C ILE A 127 13.45 12.12 -5.28
N TYR A 128 12.17 12.44 -5.25
CA TYR A 128 11.64 13.79 -5.43
C TYR A 128 11.16 14.35 -4.10
N SER A 129 11.42 15.64 -3.87
CA SER A 129 10.99 16.36 -2.68
C SER A 129 10.71 17.83 -3.01
N SER A 130 9.82 18.48 -2.27
CA SER A 130 9.57 19.92 -2.36
C SER A 130 9.66 20.55 -0.97
N HIS A 131 10.47 21.59 -0.86
CA HIS A 131 10.57 22.43 0.33
C HIS A 131 9.36 23.34 0.47
N GLU A 132 8.77 23.79 -0.65
CA GLU A 132 7.58 24.66 -0.63
C GLU A 132 6.28 23.89 -0.33
N ARG A 133 6.26 22.58 -0.62
CA ARG A 133 5.06 21.72 -0.50
C ARG A 133 5.35 20.42 0.26
N PRO A 134 5.71 20.49 1.56
CA PRO A 134 6.03 19.31 2.36
C PRO A 134 4.85 18.31 2.46
N GLU A 135 3.61 18.77 2.28
CA GLU A 135 2.41 17.92 2.27
C GLU A 135 2.35 16.94 1.10
N GLN A 136 3.11 17.17 0.02
CA GLN A 136 3.24 16.23 -1.09
C GLN A 136 4.03 14.97 -0.70
N GLY A 137 4.79 15.02 0.40
CA GLY A 137 5.66 13.93 0.84
C GLY A 137 6.94 13.82 0.01
N ILE A 138 7.70 12.75 0.24
CA ILE A 138 8.92 12.42 -0.49
C ILE A 138 8.62 11.23 -1.39
N MET A 139 8.84 11.39 -2.69
CA MET A 139 8.47 10.39 -3.68
C MET A 139 9.68 9.63 -4.20
N LEU A 140 9.70 8.31 -3.97
CA LEU A 140 10.62 7.37 -4.59
C LEU A 140 10.04 6.86 -5.91
N GLU A 141 10.83 6.92 -6.97
CA GLU A 141 10.49 6.38 -8.28
C GLU A 141 11.59 5.44 -8.75
N LEU A 142 11.19 4.20 -9.03
CA LEU A 142 12.03 3.15 -9.57
C LEU A 142 11.45 2.72 -10.92
N THR A 143 12.18 3.00 -12.00
CA THR A 143 11.88 2.41 -13.33
C THR A 143 12.31 0.93 -13.33
N GLY A 144 12.06 0.17 -14.40
CA GLY A 144 12.55 -1.22 -14.50
C GLY A 144 14.05 -1.35 -14.23
N GLN A 145 14.86 -0.44 -14.79
CA GLN A 145 16.30 -0.37 -14.49
C GLN A 145 16.58 0.04 -13.03
N GLY A 146 15.82 1.00 -12.48
CA GLY A 146 15.95 1.39 -11.08
C GLY A 146 15.58 0.27 -10.10
N LEU A 147 14.63 -0.60 -10.45
CA LEU A 147 14.29 -1.79 -9.68
C LEU A 147 15.41 -2.82 -9.72
N THR A 148 16.00 -3.08 -10.89
CA THR A 148 17.18 -3.96 -11.01
C THR A 148 18.39 -3.44 -10.22
N GLU A 149 18.65 -2.14 -10.27
CA GLU A 149 19.71 -1.53 -9.46
C GLU A 149 19.41 -1.61 -7.96
N MET A 150 18.16 -1.37 -7.55
CA MET A 150 17.72 -1.51 -6.16
C MET A 150 17.86 -2.96 -5.67
N GLU A 151 17.45 -3.95 -6.47
CA GLU A 151 17.62 -5.37 -6.18
C GLU A 151 19.10 -5.74 -5.98
N SER A 152 19.96 -5.29 -6.90
CA SER A 152 21.41 -5.53 -6.82
C SER A 152 21.99 -4.91 -5.55
N TRP A 153 21.60 -3.68 -5.23
CA TRP A 153 22.03 -2.97 -4.03
C TRP A 153 21.59 -3.69 -2.73
N LEU A 154 20.32 -4.12 -2.66
CA LEU A 154 19.80 -4.85 -1.50
C LEU A 154 20.57 -6.16 -1.27
N GLN A 155 20.90 -6.88 -2.35
CA GLN A 155 21.68 -8.11 -2.31
C GLN A 155 23.16 -7.89 -1.93
N GLU A 156 23.73 -6.74 -2.27
CA GLU A 156 25.07 -6.34 -1.83
C GLU A 156 25.10 -6.06 -0.32
N LEU A 157 24.04 -5.45 0.23
CA LEU A 157 23.91 -5.20 1.66
C LEU A 157 23.73 -6.51 2.45
N ASP A 158 22.83 -7.37 1.98
CA ASP A 158 22.64 -8.72 2.51
C ASP A 158 22.15 -9.62 1.37
N LYS A 159 22.91 -10.67 1.07
CA LYS A 159 22.60 -11.62 -0.02
C LYS A 159 21.23 -12.28 0.11
N ASN A 160 20.69 -12.34 1.33
CA ASN A 160 19.38 -12.92 1.57
C ASN A 160 18.27 -11.85 1.56
N PHE A 161 18.59 -10.55 1.56
CA PHE A 161 17.60 -9.49 1.59
C PHE A 161 17.17 -9.11 0.17
N THR A 162 15.99 -9.59 -0.17
CA THR A 162 15.37 -9.44 -1.48
C THR A 162 14.51 -8.18 -1.57
N LEU A 163 14.19 -7.76 -2.79
CA LEU A 163 13.21 -6.69 -3.00
C LEU A 163 11.86 -7.01 -2.35
N ASN A 164 11.44 -8.27 -2.34
CA ASN A 164 10.19 -8.65 -1.69
C ASN A 164 10.24 -8.45 -0.17
N GLU A 165 11.32 -8.80 0.49
CA GLU A 165 11.48 -8.53 1.93
C GLU A 165 11.58 -7.03 2.22
N TRP A 166 12.23 -6.27 1.34
CA TRP A 166 12.22 -4.82 1.41
C TRP A 166 10.80 -4.26 1.31
N LEU A 167 9.98 -4.74 0.36
CA LEU A 167 8.57 -4.37 0.22
C LEU A 167 7.77 -4.68 1.47
N VAL A 168 7.90 -5.88 2.03
CA VAL A 168 7.22 -6.28 3.28
C VAL A 168 7.63 -5.36 4.42
N MET A 169 8.93 -5.10 4.58
CA MET A 169 9.47 -4.26 5.65
C MET A 169 8.95 -2.81 5.55
N ILE A 170 9.04 -2.17 4.38
CA ILE A 170 8.64 -0.76 4.24
C ILE A 170 7.12 -0.57 4.29
N THR A 171 6.35 -1.66 4.18
CA THR A 171 4.89 -1.61 4.26
C THR A 171 4.34 -1.98 5.63
N ASP A 172 5.18 -2.54 6.51
CA ASP A 172 4.84 -2.92 7.87
C ASP A 172 4.66 -1.69 8.78
N PRO A 173 3.43 -1.41 9.26
CA PRO A 173 3.17 -0.30 10.19
C PRO A 173 3.99 -0.38 11.47
N ASP A 174 4.25 -1.58 11.99
CA ASP A 174 5.03 -1.74 13.21
C ASP A 174 6.49 -1.34 12.99
N TYR A 175 7.02 -1.56 11.78
CA TYR A 175 8.36 -1.09 11.41
C TYR A 175 8.41 0.43 11.28
N TYR A 176 7.63 1.00 10.35
CA TYR A 176 7.81 2.41 10.00
C TYR A 176 7.28 3.39 11.07
N LEU A 177 6.26 3.02 11.86
CA LEU A 177 5.73 3.88 12.93
C LEU A 177 6.61 3.84 14.18
N LYS A 178 7.06 2.65 14.59
CA LYS A 178 7.90 2.49 15.79
C LYS A 178 9.26 3.17 15.62
N GLU A 179 9.85 3.05 14.44
CA GLU A 179 11.13 3.66 14.09
C GLU A 179 10.97 5.15 13.70
N GLY A 180 9.73 5.68 13.66
CA GLY A 180 9.45 7.07 13.35
C GLY A 180 9.90 7.49 11.94
N LEU A 181 9.89 6.56 10.98
CA LEU A 181 10.45 6.78 9.64
C LEU A 181 9.53 7.66 8.78
N PHE A 182 8.24 7.36 8.80
CA PHE A 182 7.19 8.09 8.10
C PHE A 182 5.82 7.77 8.72
N SER A 183 4.79 8.58 8.46
CA SER A 183 3.45 8.36 9.04
C SER A 183 2.58 7.42 8.21
N ARG A 184 2.77 7.46 6.89
CA ARG A 184 2.07 6.64 5.89
C ARG A 184 2.83 6.68 4.57
N TYR A 185 2.50 5.75 3.69
CA TYR A 185 2.98 5.74 2.31
C TYR A 185 1.80 5.77 1.31
N ASN A 186 2.09 5.96 0.03
CA ASN A 186 1.15 5.79 -1.07
C ASN A 186 1.86 5.20 -2.28
N CYS A 187 1.38 4.07 -2.79
CA CYS A 187 1.81 3.54 -4.08
C CYS A 187 0.91 4.13 -5.17
N SER A 188 1.45 5.09 -5.94
CA SER A 188 0.70 5.77 -7.00
C SER A 188 0.87 5.12 -8.36
N ARG A 189 1.90 4.29 -8.54
CA ARG A 189 2.11 3.47 -9.74
C ARG A 189 2.87 2.19 -9.40
N LEU A 190 2.39 1.08 -9.96
CA LEU A 190 3.00 -0.24 -9.90
C LEU A 190 2.86 -0.86 -11.29
N ASP A 191 3.97 -1.18 -11.94
CA ASP A 191 3.95 -1.95 -13.18
C ASP A 191 4.53 -3.35 -12.89
N ILE A 192 3.82 -4.39 -13.32
CA ILE A 192 4.24 -5.79 -13.17
C ILE A 192 4.37 -6.40 -14.55
N ALA A 193 5.47 -7.09 -14.83
CA ALA A 193 5.73 -7.77 -16.10
C ALA A 193 5.78 -9.29 -15.91
N ILE A 194 5.25 -10.01 -16.90
CA ILE A 194 5.37 -11.46 -17.05
C ILE A 194 6.09 -11.70 -18.38
N ASP A 195 7.27 -12.31 -18.32
CA ASP A 195 8.09 -12.65 -19.48
C ASP A 195 7.86 -14.11 -19.88
N GLU A 196 7.47 -14.31 -21.14
CA GLU A 196 7.41 -15.63 -21.76
C GLU A 196 8.79 -16.01 -22.28
N MET A 197 9.41 -16.98 -21.62
CA MET A 197 10.74 -17.46 -21.99
C MET A 197 10.66 -18.35 -23.25
N TYR A 198 11.74 -18.36 -24.04
CA TYR A 198 11.84 -19.12 -25.27
C TYR A 198 11.59 -20.61 -25.05
N LYS A 199 10.75 -21.20 -25.90
CA LYS A 199 10.43 -22.63 -25.90
C LYS A 199 10.73 -23.22 -27.26
N ALA A 200 11.50 -24.32 -27.29
CA ALA A 200 11.78 -25.07 -28.51
C ALA A 200 10.51 -25.60 -29.20
N THR A 201 9.43 -25.81 -28.45
CA THR A 201 8.12 -26.22 -28.96
C THR A 201 7.31 -25.08 -29.57
N GLY A 202 7.81 -23.85 -29.50
CA GLY A 202 7.10 -22.63 -29.88
C GLY A 202 6.49 -21.90 -28.68
N ASN A 203 6.44 -20.57 -28.81
CA ASN A 203 5.81 -19.63 -27.89
C ASN A 203 4.46 -19.16 -28.43
N TYR A 204 3.66 -18.47 -27.61
CA TYR A 204 2.37 -17.95 -28.05
C TYR A 204 2.53 -16.89 -29.14
N ASP A 205 1.73 -17.01 -30.21
CA ASP A 205 1.70 -16.03 -31.30
C ASP A 205 0.77 -14.86 -30.96
N LEU A 206 1.33 -13.67 -30.71
CA LEU A 206 0.52 -12.48 -30.41
C LEU A 206 -0.35 -12.04 -31.59
N HIS A 207 -0.07 -12.47 -32.83
CA HIS A 207 -0.95 -12.21 -33.97
C HIS A 207 -2.27 -12.97 -33.88
N ASP A 208 -2.31 -14.15 -33.24
CA ASP A 208 -3.56 -14.84 -32.92
C ASP A 208 -4.45 -13.98 -32.00
N LEU A 209 -3.84 -13.36 -30.97
CA LEU A 209 -4.58 -12.47 -30.08
C LEU A 209 -5.04 -11.19 -30.78
N LYS A 210 -4.20 -10.63 -31.68
CA LYS A 210 -4.59 -9.50 -32.54
C LYS A 210 -5.79 -9.86 -33.41
N TRP A 211 -5.74 -11.01 -34.09
CA TRP A 211 -6.83 -11.50 -34.91
C TRP A 211 -8.13 -11.61 -34.08
N LYS A 212 -8.08 -12.25 -32.90
CA LYS A 212 -9.22 -12.35 -31.98
C LYS A 212 -9.76 -10.99 -31.53
N LYS A 213 -8.89 -9.99 -31.33
CA LYS A 213 -9.27 -8.61 -30.98
C LYS A 213 -10.05 -7.93 -32.11
N ASP A 214 -9.59 -8.09 -33.35
CA ASP A 214 -10.14 -7.38 -34.52
C ASP A 214 -11.43 -8.00 -35.05
N HIS A 215 -11.70 -9.27 -34.72
CA HIS A 215 -12.92 -9.98 -35.09
C HIS A 215 -14.11 -9.58 -34.19
N HIS A 216 -14.54 -8.32 -34.32
CA HIS A 216 -15.55 -7.64 -33.51
C HIS A 216 -16.94 -8.29 -33.47
N SER A 217 -17.26 -9.22 -34.37
CA SER A 217 -18.57 -9.91 -34.41
C SER A 217 -18.70 -11.05 -33.39
N GLU A 218 -17.59 -11.52 -32.79
CA GLU A 218 -17.55 -12.74 -31.99
C GLU A 218 -16.96 -12.52 -30.59
N LYS A 219 -17.40 -13.32 -29.62
CA LYS A 219 -17.02 -13.23 -28.20
C LYS A 219 -15.61 -13.77 -27.94
N LEU A 220 -14.61 -13.48 -28.77
CA LEU A 220 -13.28 -14.08 -28.69
C LEU A 220 -12.38 -13.42 -27.63
N ILE A 221 -12.62 -12.15 -27.31
CA ILE A 221 -11.98 -11.46 -26.19
C ILE A 221 -13.05 -10.79 -25.34
N GLU A 222 -13.03 -11.05 -24.04
CA GLU A 222 -13.85 -10.38 -23.06
C GLU A 222 -12.94 -9.63 -22.07
N THR A 223 -13.12 -8.33 -21.98
CA THR A 223 -12.38 -7.48 -21.04
C THR A 223 -13.24 -6.35 -20.49
N GLN A 224 -12.93 -5.89 -19.29
CA GLN A 224 -13.52 -4.69 -18.69
C GLN A 224 -12.77 -3.41 -19.10
N LEU A 225 -11.67 -3.54 -19.83
CA LEU A 225 -10.83 -2.44 -20.27
C LEU A 225 -11.48 -1.79 -21.51
N ARG A 226 -11.81 -0.50 -21.39
CA ARG A 226 -12.71 0.20 -22.33
C ARG A 226 -12.12 0.54 -23.70
N SER A 227 -10.82 0.39 -23.86
CA SER A 227 -10.11 0.71 -25.11
C SER A 227 -9.12 -0.39 -25.43
N SER A 228 -8.91 -0.64 -26.71
CA SER A 228 -7.81 -1.47 -27.17
C SER A 228 -7.26 -0.88 -28.46
N HIS A 229 -5.95 -0.92 -28.63
CA HIS A 229 -5.29 -0.57 -29.88
C HIS A 229 -4.04 -1.44 -30.03
N ASP A 230 -3.48 -1.46 -31.23
CA ASP A 230 -2.24 -2.15 -31.52
C ASP A 230 -1.26 -1.21 -32.22
N ILE A 231 0.02 -1.48 -32.02
CA ILE A 231 1.11 -0.85 -32.73
C ILE A 231 1.92 -1.97 -33.34
N GLU A 232 2.08 -1.89 -34.65
CA GLU A 232 2.88 -2.84 -35.40
C GLU A 232 3.84 -2.03 -36.29
N SER A 233 5.13 -2.36 -36.23
CA SER A 233 6.12 -1.71 -37.06
C SER A 233 6.58 -2.62 -38.19
N TYR A 234 6.90 -2.04 -39.34
CA TYR A 234 7.30 -2.77 -40.55
C TYR A 234 8.58 -2.18 -41.15
N TRP A 235 9.41 -3.03 -41.75
CA TRP A 235 10.51 -2.62 -42.62
C TRP A 235 10.62 -3.58 -43.81
N ASN A 236 10.59 -3.04 -45.03
CA ASN A 236 10.49 -3.82 -46.28
C ASN A 236 9.43 -4.93 -46.19
N ASP A 237 8.22 -4.56 -45.77
CA ASP A 237 7.06 -5.45 -45.59
C ASP A 237 7.24 -6.60 -44.57
N LYS A 238 8.32 -6.58 -43.77
CA LYS A 238 8.51 -7.53 -42.66
C LYS A 238 8.07 -6.91 -41.32
N PRO A 239 7.28 -7.61 -40.50
CA PRO A 239 6.87 -7.13 -39.19
C PRO A 239 8.08 -7.11 -38.23
N LEU A 240 8.38 -5.92 -37.71
CA LEU A 240 9.47 -5.63 -36.76
C LEU A 240 9.04 -5.72 -35.29
N GLY A 241 7.80 -6.13 -35.02
CA GLY A 241 7.27 -6.30 -33.67
C GLY A 241 5.84 -5.80 -33.54
N LEU A 242 5.02 -6.61 -32.86
CA LEU A 242 3.65 -6.32 -32.49
C LEU A 242 3.53 -5.97 -31.00
N THR A 243 2.76 -4.93 -30.70
CA THR A 243 2.35 -4.53 -29.35
C THR A 243 0.84 -4.32 -29.30
N LEU A 244 0.17 -5.06 -28.43
CA LEU A 244 -1.26 -4.94 -28.14
C LEU A 244 -1.48 -4.19 -26.83
N TYR A 245 -2.39 -3.22 -26.84
CA TYR A 245 -2.79 -2.44 -25.68
C TYR A 245 -4.26 -2.72 -25.35
N PHE A 246 -4.55 -2.97 -24.07
CA PHE A 246 -5.90 -3.01 -23.52
C PHE A 246 -5.96 -2.07 -22.32
N GLY A 247 -6.88 -1.09 -22.36
CA GLY A 247 -6.99 -0.02 -21.39
C GLY A 247 -6.46 1.32 -21.91
N SER A 248 -6.54 2.35 -21.08
CA SER A 248 -6.06 3.70 -21.40
C SER A 248 -4.74 3.96 -20.69
N PRO A 249 -3.75 4.60 -21.34
CA PRO A 249 -2.50 5.01 -20.67
C PRO A 249 -2.69 5.88 -19.44
N ASN A 250 -3.78 6.65 -19.40
CA ASN A 250 -4.17 7.52 -18.29
C ASN A 250 -5.20 6.87 -17.34
N GLY A 251 -5.60 5.62 -17.61
CA GLY A 251 -6.49 4.87 -16.74
C GLY A 251 -5.76 4.27 -15.53
N ASN A 252 -6.55 3.74 -14.59
CA ASN A 252 -6.01 3.05 -13.41
C ASN A 252 -5.36 1.69 -13.74
N PHE A 253 -5.60 1.16 -14.95
CA PHE A 253 -5.04 -0.09 -15.43
C PHE A 253 -4.85 -0.06 -16.95
N LEU A 254 -3.66 -0.43 -17.40
CA LEU A 254 -3.31 -0.66 -18.80
C LEU A 254 -2.54 -1.97 -18.89
N LEU A 255 -2.96 -2.84 -19.81
CA LEU A 255 -2.29 -4.09 -20.14
C LEU A 255 -1.62 -3.93 -21.51
N ARG A 256 -0.32 -4.22 -21.58
CA ARG A 256 0.49 -4.26 -22.79
C ARG A 256 0.94 -5.69 -23.02
N MET A 257 0.78 -6.22 -24.24
CA MET A 257 1.30 -7.53 -24.62
C MET A 257 2.11 -7.37 -25.89
N TYR A 258 3.39 -7.73 -25.88
CA TYR A 258 4.26 -7.44 -27.00
C TYR A 258 5.41 -8.42 -27.19
N GLU A 259 5.91 -8.45 -28.42
CA GLU A 259 7.05 -9.28 -28.82
C GLU A 259 8.36 -8.63 -28.32
N LYS A 260 8.75 -8.97 -27.10
CA LYS A 260 9.87 -8.35 -26.39
C LYS A 260 11.21 -8.57 -27.08
N ALA A 261 11.44 -9.77 -27.61
CA ALA A 261 12.67 -10.09 -28.35
C ALA A 261 12.85 -9.15 -29.55
N LYS A 262 11.79 -8.93 -30.33
CA LYS A 262 11.81 -8.03 -31.50
C LYS A 262 11.96 -6.56 -31.09
N GLU A 263 11.28 -6.14 -30.02
CA GLU A 263 11.44 -4.78 -29.45
C GLU A 263 12.90 -4.51 -29.06
N ARG A 264 13.53 -5.45 -28.36
CA ARG A 264 14.94 -5.36 -27.94
C ARG A 264 15.89 -5.40 -29.14
N ALA A 265 15.72 -6.35 -30.06
CA ALA A 265 16.53 -6.46 -31.28
C ALA A 265 16.55 -5.13 -32.06
N LYS A 266 15.39 -4.50 -32.20
CA LYS A 266 15.27 -3.18 -32.81
C LYS A 266 15.96 -2.07 -32.01
N LYS A 267 15.77 -2.05 -30.69
CA LYS A 267 16.32 -1.01 -29.80
C LYS A 267 17.84 -1.09 -29.67
N GLU A 268 18.38 -2.31 -29.60
CA GLU A 268 19.81 -2.60 -29.46
C GLU A 268 20.52 -2.70 -30.83
N ASN A 269 19.76 -2.69 -31.94
CA ASN A 269 20.26 -2.90 -33.29
C ASN A 269 21.07 -4.20 -33.40
N ARG A 270 20.46 -5.30 -32.96
CA ARG A 270 21.03 -6.67 -32.93
C ARG A 270 20.12 -7.64 -33.68
N GLU A 271 20.67 -8.77 -34.12
CA GLU A 271 19.89 -9.86 -34.69
C GLU A 271 18.97 -10.49 -33.63
N LEU A 272 17.81 -11.00 -34.06
CA LEU A 272 16.79 -11.54 -33.16
C LEU A 272 17.29 -12.78 -32.42
N GLU A 273 18.03 -13.64 -33.11
CA GLU A 273 18.60 -14.86 -32.59
C GLU A 273 19.58 -14.59 -31.44
N ASP A 274 20.43 -13.56 -31.58
CA ASP A 274 21.39 -13.15 -30.55
C ASP A 274 20.66 -12.62 -29.30
N VAL A 275 19.60 -11.84 -29.49
CA VAL A 275 18.77 -11.33 -28.38
C VAL A 275 18.06 -12.47 -27.66
N LEU A 276 17.51 -13.43 -28.41
CA LEU A 276 16.88 -14.61 -27.82
C LEU A 276 17.88 -15.49 -27.07
N HIS A 277 19.09 -15.63 -27.60
CA HIS A 277 20.18 -16.36 -26.93
C HIS A 277 20.58 -15.70 -25.60
N ASP A 278 20.75 -14.39 -25.60
CA ASP A 278 21.27 -13.68 -24.42
C ASP A 278 20.21 -13.46 -23.32
N TYR A 279 18.98 -13.14 -23.71
CA TYR A 279 17.93 -12.77 -22.77
C TYR A 279 16.87 -13.85 -22.57
N GLY A 280 16.66 -14.73 -23.56
CA GLY A 280 15.67 -15.80 -23.49
C GLY A 280 14.20 -15.34 -23.52
N VAL A 281 13.88 -14.04 -23.51
CA VAL A 281 12.50 -13.54 -23.45
C VAL A 281 11.93 -13.35 -24.85
N VAL A 282 10.80 -14.01 -25.14
CA VAL A 282 10.08 -13.89 -26.42
C VAL A 282 9.01 -12.82 -26.35
N ASN A 283 8.01 -13.01 -25.48
CA ASN A 283 6.88 -12.09 -25.29
C ASN A 283 6.93 -11.50 -23.88
N ARG A 284 6.38 -10.29 -23.71
CA ARG A 284 6.14 -9.69 -22.39
C ARG A 284 4.69 -9.26 -22.25
N TYR A 285 4.11 -9.58 -21.09
CA TYR A 285 2.78 -9.14 -20.67
C TYR A 285 2.92 -8.20 -19.47
N GLU A 286 2.64 -6.93 -19.68
CA GLU A 286 2.96 -5.86 -18.73
C GLU A 286 1.68 -5.15 -18.28
N MET A 287 1.49 -5.09 -16.97
CA MET A 287 0.33 -4.49 -16.33
C MET A 287 0.74 -3.21 -15.63
N GLN A 288 0.41 -2.05 -16.21
CA GLN A 288 0.58 -0.75 -15.58
C GLN A 288 -0.63 -0.44 -14.70
N ILE A 289 -0.42 -0.31 -13.40
CA ILE A 289 -1.45 -0.05 -12.39
C ILE A 289 -1.20 1.33 -11.80
N ARG A 290 -2.24 2.16 -11.66
CA ARG A 290 -2.12 3.54 -11.16
C ARG A 290 -3.10 3.88 -10.04
N GLU A 291 -2.76 4.95 -9.33
CA GLU A 291 -3.58 5.60 -8.32
C GLU A 291 -4.00 4.62 -7.20
N ASN A 292 -5.22 4.74 -6.70
CA ASN A 292 -5.74 3.86 -5.65
C ASN A 292 -5.69 2.37 -6.03
N TYR A 293 -5.70 2.06 -7.33
CA TYR A 293 -5.60 0.66 -7.75
C TYR A 293 -4.19 0.11 -7.57
N ALA A 294 -3.16 0.94 -7.80
CA ALA A 294 -1.78 0.59 -7.51
C ALA A 294 -1.58 0.40 -6.01
N ARG A 295 -2.15 1.29 -5.18
CA ARG A 295 -2.11 1.15 -3.71
C ARG A 295 -2.67 -0.20 -3.25
N SER A 296 -3.89 -0.55 -3.67
CA SER A 296 -4.50 -1.83 -3.27
C SER A 296 -3.74 -3.05 -3.78
N ALA A 297 -3.24 -3.00 -5.01
CA ALA A 297 -2.43 -4.08 -5.59
C ALA A 297 -1.11 -4.27 -4.82
N PHE A 298 -0.46 -3.17 -4.46
CA PHE A 298 0.78 -3.15 -3.71
C PHE A 298 0.61 -3.68 -2.28
N ASP A 299 -0.46 -3.29 -1.58
CA ASP A 299 -0.79 -3.81 -0.25
C ASP A 299 -1.04 -5.33 -0.29
N GLU A 300 -1.77 -5.82 -1.30
CA GLU A 300 -2.04 -7.24 -1.47
C GLU A 300 -0.76 -8.04 -1.77
N LEU A 301 0.13 -7.49 -2.60
CA LEU A 301 1.43 -8.07 -2.91
C LEU A 301 2.29 -8.21 -1.64
N ALA A 302 2.40 -7.13 -0.86
CA ALA A 302 3.18 -7.13 0.38
C ALA A 302 2.64 -8.12 1.42
N GLN A 303 1.32 -8.31 1.51
CA GLN A 303 0.72 -9.25 2.48
C GLN A 303 0.86 -10.71 2.07
N LYS A 304 0.73 -11.03 0.78
CA LYS A 304 0.68 -12.42 0.29
C LYS A 304 2.04 -12.96 -0.15
N GLY A 305 3.00 -12.09 -0.46
CA GLY A 305 4.41 -12.43 -0.71
C GLY A 305 4.69 -13.27 -1.96
N ARG A 306 3.70 -13.55 -2.81
CA ARG A 306 3.85 -14.33 -4.05
C ARG A 306 3.54 -13.48 -5.28
N LEU A 307 4.56 -12.81 -5.81
CA LEU A 307 4.43 -11.95 -6.99
C LEU A 307 3.90 -12.71 -8.22
N ASP A 308 4.43 -13.91 -8.48
CA ASP A 308 4.14 -14.64 -9.72
C ASP A 308 2.67 -15.00 -9.87
N GLN A 309 2.09 -15.63 -8.84
CA GLN A 309 0.68 -16.01 -8.86
C GLN A 309 -0.22 -14.77 -8.86
N PHE A 310 0.13 -13.75 -8.07
CA PHE A 310 -0.63 -12.50 -8.04
C PHE A 310 -0.66 -11.84 -9.43
N ALA A 311 0.45 -11.82 -10.14
CA ALA A 311 0.54 -11.25 -11.49
C ALA A 311 -0.33 -12.02 -12.49
N ILE A 312 -0.22 -13.35 -12.51
CA ILE A 312 -1.01 -14.23 -13.39
C ILE A 312 -2.50 -14.06 -13.12
N ASP A 313 -2.90 -14.12 -11.86
CA ASP A 313 -4.28 -13.97 -11.43
C ASP A 313 -4.85 -12.58 -11.78
N LEU A 314 -4.03 -11.54 -11.59
CA LEU A 314 -4.39 -10.18 -11.95
C LEU A 314 -4.60 -10.04 -13.46
N LEU A 315 -3.66 -10.52 -14.28
CA LEU A 315 -3.77 -10.48 -15.74
C LEU A 315 -5.06 -11.18 -16.21
N LEU A 316 -5.27 -12.43 -15.78
CA LEU A 316 -6.40 -13.26 -16.21
C LEU A 316 -7.74 -12.85 -15.56
N SER A 317 -7.72 -11.96 -14.56
CA SER A 317 -8.94 -11.27 -14.08
C SER A 317 -9.41 -10.16 -15.03
N LYS A 318 -8.51 -9.59 -15.85
CA LYS A 318 -8.78 -8.42 -16.70
C LYS A 318 -9.12 -8.76 -18.13
N ILE A 319 -8.62 -9.88 -18.62
CA ILE A 319 -8.86 -10.36 -19.98
C ILE A 319 -9.23 -11.83 -19.95
N THR A 320 -10.18 -12.22 -20.78
CA THR A 320 -10.55 -13.62 -21.01
C THR A 320 -10.55 -13.86 -22.51
N VAL A 321 -9.80 -14.86 -22.95
CA VAL A 321 -9.59 -15.16 -24.37
C VAL A 321 -10.24 -16.51 -24.70
N TYR A 322 -10.99 -16.55 -25.79
CA TYR A 322 -11.74 -17.73 -26.21
C TYR A 322 -11.35 -18.18 -27.61
N ASP A 323 -11.56 -19.47 -27.87
CA ASP A 323 -11.64 -20.04 -29.21
C ASP A 323 -13.11 -20.32 -29.55
N GLU A 324 -13.48 -20.07 -30.80
CA GLU A 324 -14.72 -20.58 -31.36
C GLU A 324 -14.57 -22.06 -31.70
N ILE A 325 -15.59 -22.86 -31.37
CA ILE A 325 -15.68 -24.26 -31.76
C ILE A 325 -17.08 -24.58 -32.30
N LYS A 326 -17.16 -25.62 -33.14
CA LYS A 326 -18.44 -26.24 -33.50
C LYS A 326 -18.75 -27.40 -32.56
N THR A 327 -19.94 -27.42 -31.99
CA THR A 327 -20.40 -28.52 -31.14
C THR A 327 -20.80 -29.72 -31.98
N GLU A 328 -21.08 -30.86 -31.32
CA GLU A 328 -21.59 -32.07 -31.99
C GLU A 328 -22.93 -31.82 -32.71
N SER A 329 -23.76 -30.90 -32.21
CA SER A 329 -25.00 -30.48 -32.85
C SER A 329 -24.80 -29.52 -34.03
N GLY A 330 -23.56 -29.09 -34.29
CA GLY A 330 -23.22 -28.12 -35.33
C GLY A 330 -23.44 -26.65 -34.91
N GLU A 331 -23.82 -26.39 -33.66
CA GLU A 331 -23.94 -25.04 -33.10
C GLU A 331 -22.55 -24.44 -32.81
N VAL A 332 -22.44 -23.11 -32.93
CA VAL A 332 -21.24 -22.38 -32.51
C VAL A 332 -21.21 -22.27 -30.99
N ALA A 333 -20.11 -22.68 -30.37
CA ALA A 333 -19.84 -22.52 -28.95
C ALA A 333 -18.43 -21.98 -28.72
N TYR A 334 -18.13 -21.61 -27.48
CA TYR A 334 -16.85 -21.04 -27.11
C TYR A 334 -16.15 -21.88 -26.04
N GLN A 335 -14.83 -21.90 -26.06
CA GLN A 335 -14.00 -22.47 -25.00
C GLN A 335 -12.86 -21.51 -24.68
N TYR A 336 -12.20 -21.66 -23.55
CA TYR A 336 -11.01 -20.86 -23.26
C TYR A 336 -9.91 -21.21 -24.26
N SER A 337 -9.17 -20.20 -24.71
CA SER A 337 -8.11 -20.42 -25.69
C SER A 337 -6.94 -21.17 -25.07
N LYS A 338 -6.84 -22.47 -25.38
CA LYS A 338 -5.85 -23.34 -24.74
C LYS A 338 -4.43 -22.80 -24.94
N ALA A 339 -4.11 -22.34 -26.16
CA ALA A 339 -2.81 -21.77 -26.48
C ALA A 339 -2.47 -20.55 -25.59
N PHE A 340 -3.44 -19.67 -25.35
CA PHE A 340 -3.24 -18.49 -24.48
C PHE A 340 -3.09 -18.87 -23.00
N TYR A 341 -3.95 -19.77 -22.49
CA TYR A 341 -3.92 -20.16 -21.08
C TYR A 341 -2.76 -21.10 -20.72
N ASP A 342 -2.26 -21.88 -21.67
CA ASP A 342 -1.08 -22.75 -21.48
C ASP A 342 0.20 -21.95 -21.23
N VAL A 343 0.26 -20.68 -21.66
CA VAL A 343 1.35 -19.77 -21.30
C VAL A 343 1.42 -19.62 -19.78
N PHE A 344 0.32 -19.22 -19.16
CA PHE A 344 0.21 -18.83 -17.76
C PHE A 344 0.03 -20.00 -16.79
N GLY A 345 -0.53 -21.12 -17.24
CA GLY A 345 -0.78 -22.27 -16.38
C GLY A 345 -1.94 -22.05 -15.40
N HIS A 346 -1.75 -22.46 -14.15
CA HIS A 346 -2.77 -22.32 -13.10
C HIS A 346 -3.10 -20.85 -12.77
N TYR A 347 -4.40 -20.53 -12.73
CA TYR A 347 -4.88 -19.21 -12.32
C TYR A 347 -6.11 -19.27 -11.42
N GLU A 348 -6.20 -18.31 -10.52
CA GLU A 348 -7.38 -17.99 -9.74
C GLU A 348 -7.81 -16.56 -10.00
N LYS A 349 -9.13 -16.29 -9.99
CA LYS A 349 -9.59 -14.91 -10.21
C LYS A 349 -9.40 -14.09 -8.95
N VAL A 350 -8.44 -13.16 -9.00
CA VAL A 350 -8.27 -12.14 -7.96
C VAL A 350 -9.21 -10.96 -8.19
N LYS A 351 -9.72 -10.41 -7.08
CA LYS A 351 -10.54 -9.19 -7.08
C LYS A 351 -9.87 -8.11 -6.24
N ILE A 352 -9.04 -7.31 -6.88
CA ILE A 352 -8.47 -6.12 -6.26
C ILE A 352 -9.56 -5.04 -6.19
N ASN A 353 -9.87 -4.56 -4.99
CA ASN A 353 -10.86 -3.50 -4.78
C ASN A 353 -10.19 -2.12 -4.83
N GLY A 354 -9.97 -1.57 -6.02
CA GLY A 354 -9.38 -0.22 -6.21
C GLY A 354 -10.27 0.96 -5.80
N LYS A 355 -11.28 0.74 -4.95
CA LYS A 355 -12.07 1.84 -4.39
C LYS A 355 -11.16 2.62 -3.45
N LYS A 356 -11.14 3.95 -3.61
CA LYS A 356 -10.47 4.86 -2.69
C LYS A 356 -10.91 4.52 -1.26
N VAL A 357 -10.03 3.94 -0.46
CA VAL A 357 -10.25 3.79 0.99
C VAL A 357 -9.91 5.13 1.62
N GLU A 358 -10.74 6.13 1.32
CA GLU A 358 -10.80 7.36 2.11
C GLU A 358 -12.10 7.24 2.88
N THR A 359 -12.03 7.16 4.21
CA THR A 359 -13.27 7.06 4.97
C THR A 359 -14.06 8.35 4.81
N SER A 360 -15.38 8.27 4.96
CA SER A 360 -16.23 9.47 4.82
C SER A 360 -15.77 10.60 5.74
N ILE A 361 -15.19 10.26 6.90
CA ILE A 361 -14.66 11.23 7.86
C ILE A 361 -13.38 11.91 7.35
N GLU A 362 -12.42 11.17 6.80
CA GLU A 362 -11.20 11.77 6.24
C GLU A 362 -11.52 12.76 5.10
N ARG A 363 -12.54 12.44 4.28
CA ARG A 363 -13.05 13.35 3.25
C ARG A 363 -13.68 14.61 3.86
N SER A 364 -14.48 14.46 4.91
CA SER A 364 -15.05 15.61 5.63
C SER A 364 -13.97 16.49 6.26
N MET A 365 -12.92 15.91 6.84
CA MET A 365 -11.78 16.67 7.38
C MET A 365 -11.08 17.48 6.28
N LYS A 366 -10.83 16.88 5.11
CA LYS A 366 -10.23 17.59 3.96
C LYS A 366 -11.14 18.71 3.43
N TRP A 367 -12.45 18.50 3.41
CA TRP A 367 -13.41 19.56 3.05
C TRP A 367 -13.34 20.73 4.03
N ILE A 368 -13.29 20.47 5.34
CA ILE A 368 -13.12 21.54 6.35
C ILE A 368 -11.82 22.32 6.11
N ILE A 369 -10.70 21.61 5.89
CA ILE A 369 -9.39 22.23 5.64
C ILE A 369 -9.42 23.10 4.38
N SER A 370 -10.03 22.60 3.30
CA SER A 370 -9.97 23.26 1.99
C SER A 370 -11.03 24.34 1.79
N GLN A 371 -12.21 24.22 2.41
CA GLN A 371 -13.37 25.09 2.14
C GLN A 371 -13.76 25.97 3.33
N VAL A 372 -13.47 25.55 4.56
CA VAL A 372 -14.02 26.19 5.78
C VAL A 372 -12.93 26.89 6.60
N ALA A 373 -11.70 26.36 6.62
CA ALA A 373 -10.63 26.87 7.46
C ALA A 373 -10.29 28.35 7.25
N GLY A 374 -10.35 28.85 6.01
CA GLY A 374 -10.12 30.27 5.72
C GLY A 374 -11.14 31.19 6.42
N THR A 375 -12.42 30.81 6.37
CA THR A 375 -13.50 31.54 7.04
C THR A 375 -13.38 31.47 8.57
N LEU A 376 -13.04 30.30 9.12
CA LEU A 376 -12.79 30.17 10.56
C LEU A 376 -11.60 30.99 11.03
N ALA A 377 -10.54 31.11 10.21
CA ALA A 377 -9.40 31.97 10.50
C ALA A 377 -9.80 33.44 10.52
N LEU A 378 -10.67 33.88 9.61
CA LEU A 378 -11.24 35.22 9.59
C LEU A 378 -12.05 35.50 10.87
N PHE A 379 -12.97 34.61 11.24
CA PHE A 379 -13.76 34.78 12.47
C PHE A 379 -12.89 34.80 13.73
N ARG A 380 -11.85 33.95 13.77
CA ARG A 380 -10.88 33.97 14.88
C ARG A 380 -10.16 35.31 14.98
N ALA A 381 -9.84 35.93 13.85
CA ALA A 381 -9.17 37.23 13.82
C ALA A 381 -10.11 38.38 14.26
N ILE A 382 -11.40 38.31 13.92
CA ILE A 382 -12.39 39.35 14.25
C ILE A 382 -12.88 39.23 15.71
N TYR A 383 -13.29 38.03 16.11
CA TYR A 383 -14.02 37.81 17.36
C TYR A 383 -13.18 37.16 18.46
N GLY A 384 -11.96 36.72 18.13
CA GLY A 384 -11.05 36.06 19.06
C GLY A 384 -11.27 34.56 19.17
N ARG A 385 -10.26 33.87 19.74
CA ARG A 385 -10.23 32.39 19.83
C ARG A 385 -11.34 31.83 20.71
N GLN A 386 -11.55 32.41 21.89
CA GLN A 386 -12.50 31.86 22.86
C GLN A 386 -13.92 31.99 22.36
N TRP A 387 -14.30 33.17 21.85
CA TRP A 387 -15.62 33.39 21.27
C TRP A 387 -15.92 32.44 20.11
N LEU A 388 -14.96 32.22 19.20
CA LEU A 388 -15.15 31.28 18.10
C LEU A 388 -15.37 29.85 18.61
N PHE A 389 -14.66 29.43 19.66
CA PHE A 389 -14.84 28.12 20.26
C PHE A 389 -16.24 27.98 20.85
N ASP A 390 -16.67 28.92 21.69
CA ASP A 390 -17.97 28.90 22.36
C ASP A 390 -19.14 28.94 21.35
N TRP A 391 -19.01 29.75 20.30
CA TRP A 391 -20.00 29.83 19.22
C TRP A 391 -20.10 28.52 18.43
N LEU A 392 -18.96 27.89 18.11
CA LEU A 392 -18.95 26.60 17.43
C LEU A 392 -19.56 25.51 18.32
N ASP A 393 -19.28 25.52 19.62
CA ASP A 393 -19.84 24.56 20.58
C ASP A 393 -21.37 24.67 20.63
N GLN A 394 -21.88 25.91 20.74
CA GLN A 394 -23.32 26.17 20.76
C GLN A 394 -24.04 25.68 19.50
N ILE A 395 -23.51 25.93 18.30
CA ILE A 395 -24.18 25.47 17.06
C ILE A 395 -24.03 23.96 16.84
N MET A 396 -23.02 23.32 17.45
CA MET A 396 -22.84 21.86 17.38
C MET A 396 -23.83 21.14 18.30
N ASP A 397 -24.16 21.71 19.47
CA ASP A 397 -25.15 21.17 20.40
C ASP A 397 -26.57 21.11 19.81
N GLU A 398 -26.86 21.97 18.82
CA GLU A 398 -28.14 21.96 18.10
C GLU A 398 -28.25 20.85 17.04
N VAL A 399 -27.18 20.11 16.77
CA VAL A 399 -27.15 19.08 15.72
C VAL A 399 -27.63 17.72 16.24
N GLU A 400 -28.78 17.26 15.74
CA GLU A 400 -29.24 15.89 15.95
C GLU A 400 -28.65 14.93 14.90
N PHE A 401 -27.95 13.89 15.36
CA PHE A 401 -27.45 12.83 14.48
C PHE A 401 -28.54 11.83 14.12
N ASN A 402 -28.62 11.45 12.85
CA ASN A 402 -29.48 10.34 12.43
C ASN A 402 -28.79 8.97 12.62
N LYS A 403 -29.58 7.89 12.58
CA LYS A 403 -29.09 6.49 12.74
C LYS A 403 -27.88 6.13 11.86
N LYS A 404 -27.79 6.70 10.66
CA LYS A 404 -26.66 6.45 9.75
C LYS A 404 -25.40 7.16 10.25
N GLN A 405 -25.51 8.40 10.73
CA GLN A 405 -24.40 9.15 11.32
C GLN A 405 -23.95 8.53 12.65
N GLU A 406 -24.87 8.07 13.50
CA GLU A 406 -24.56 7.35 14.73
C GLU A 406 -23.72 6.09 14.46
N GLY A 407 -24.08 5.30 13.44
CA GLY A 407 -23.30 4.14 13.03
C GLY A 407 -21.88 4.48 12.57
N VAL A 408 -21.71 5.61 11.87
CA VAL A 408 -20.39 6.12 11.48
C VAL A 408 -19.58 6.56 12.71
N ILE A 409 -20.21 7.22 13.68
CA ILE A 409 -19.56 7.64 14.93
C ILE A 409 -19.07 6.42 15.71
N LEU A 410 -19.89 5.40 15.88
CA LEU A 410 -19.53 4.15 16.56
C LEU A 410 -18.34 3.46 15.89
N PHE A 411 -18.38 3.33 14.56
CA PHE A 411 -17.31 2.71 13.78
C PHE A 411 -15.98 3.48 13.89
N GLU A 412 -16.02 4.80 13.76
CA GLU A 412 -14.79 5.62 13.83
C GLU A 412 -14.25 5.73 15.25
N LYS A 413 -15.11 5.72 16.29
CA LYS A 413 -14.66 5.60 17.68
C LYS A 413 -13.89 4.30 17.95
N ALA A 414 -14.32 3.17 17.37
CA ALA A 414 -13.61 1.90 17.48
C ALA A 414 -12.23 1.96 16.78
N ARG A 415 -12.15 2.60 15.61
CA ARG A 415 -10.86 2.83 14.93
C ARG A 415 -9.91 3.72 15.72
N LEU A 416 -10.44 4.73 16.42
CA LEU A 416 -9.63 5.59 17.30
C LEU A 416 -9.03 4.82 18.49
N THR A 417 -9.76 3.85 19.04
CA THR A 417 -9.23 2.99 20.12
C THR A 417 -8.14 2.03 19.65
N GLU A 418 -8.15 1.67 18.37
CA GLU A 418 -7.17 0.76 17.75
C GLU A 418 -6.01 1.52 17.05
N ASN A 419 -5.90 2.85 17.22
CA ASN A 419 -4.94 3.71 16.52
C ASN A 419 -5.02 3.64 14.98
N ASP A 420 -6.20 3.30 14.44
CA ASP A 420 -6.38 2.95 13.04
C ASP A 420 -6.93 4.14 12.19
N ASN A 421 -6.84 5.37 12.74
CA ASN A 421 -7.26 6.62 12.08
C ASN A 421 -6.07 7.59 11.94
N GLY A 422 -5.38 7.53 10.81
CA GLY A 422 -4.14 8.27 10.56
C GLY A 422 -4.27 9.79 10.59
N MET A 423 -5.38 10.36 10.10
CA MET A 423 -5.60 11.82 10.12
C MET A 423 -5.81 12.35 11.54
N TYR A 424 -6.56 11.62 12.37
CA TYR A 424 -6.72 11.98 13.78
C TYR A 424 -5.40 11.92 14.53
N LEU A 425 -4.63 10.83 14.37
CA LEU A 425 -3.34 10.68 15.03
C LEU A 425 -2.35 11.78 14.62
N TRP A 426 -2.35 12.15 13.34
CA TRP A 426 -1.54 13.24 12.82
C TRP A 426 -1.89 14.59 13.46
N TYR A 427 -3.17 14.97 13.49
CA TYR A 427 -3.58 16.23 14.11
C TYR A 427 -3.38 16.21 15.63
N LYS A 428 -3.62 15.08 16.30
CA LYS A 428 -3.35 14.90 17.73
C LYS A 428 -1.86 15.16 18.03
N LYS A 429 -0.96 14.60 17.21
CA LYS A 429 0.49 14.85 17.30
C LYS A 429 0.82 16.32 17.04
N LYS A 430 0.32 16.93 15.95
CA LYS A 430 0.57 18.34 15.60
C LYS A 430 0.06 19.32 16.65
N ILE A 431 -1.10 19.05 17.24
CA ILE A 431 -1.67 19.83 18.34
C ILE A 431 -0.78 19.72 19.58
N ALA A 432 -0.28 18.51 19.90
CA ALA A 432 0.66 18.31 20.99
C ALA A 432 1.99 19.03 20.73
N GLU A 433 2.59 18.86 19.55
CA GLU A 433 3.83 19.55 19.14
C GLU A 433 3.69 21.07 19.34
N LYS A 434 2.64 21.67 18.80
CA LYS A 434 2.39 23.11 18.94
C LYS A 434 2.16 23.54 20.39
N LYS A 435 1.47 22.72 21.19
CA LYS A 435 1.22 23.00 22.61
C LYS A 435 2.51 23.00 23.43
N TYR A 436 3.48 22.17 23.07
CA TYR A 436 4.75 22.02 23.79
C TYR A 436 5.95 22.68 23.10
N GLU A 437 5.72 23.50 22.07
CA GLU A 437 6.77 24.35 21.50
C GLU A 437 7.30 25.33 22.56
N PRO A 438 8.63 25.56 22.65
CA PRO A 438 9.24 26.41 23.68
C PRO A 438 8.63 27.81 23.80
N GLN A 439 8.18 28.37 22.68
CA GLN A 439 7.52 29.68 22.59
C GLN A 439 6.08 29.73 23.11
N ASN A 440 5.42 28.57 23.23
CA ASN A 440 4.04 28.43 23.71
C ASN A 440 3.97 27.89 25.16
N ILE A 441 5.11 27.49 25.72
CA ILE A 441 5.27 27.23 27.15
C ILE A 441 5.42 28.60 27.84
N ILE A 442 4.31 29.12 28.37
CA ILE A 442 4.39 30.21 29.34
C ILE A 442 4.97 29.59 30.60
N ALA A 443 6.27 29.75 30.81
CA ALA A 443 6.81 29.65 32.17
C ALA A 443 6.13 30.79 32.95
N GLU A 444 5.14 30.46 33.77
CA GLU A 444 4.79 31.36 34.86
C GLU A 444 6.08 31.59 35.63
N LYS A 445 6.63 32.81 35.58
CA LYS A 445 7.64 33.24 36.54
C LYS A 445 6.96 33.29 37.90
N ILE A 446 6.73 32.13 38.50
CA ILE A 446 6.54 32.04 39.94
C ILE A 446 7.94 32.28 40.51
N SER A 447 8.14 33.46 41.09
CA SER A 447 9.36 33.74 41.85
C SER A 447 9.51 32.64 42.91
N PRO A 448 10.67 31.93 42.99
CA PRO A 448 10.95 30.96 44.04
C PRO A 448 10.72 31.51 45.46
N ASP A 449 10.73 32.84 45.62
CA ASP A 449 10.55 33.55 46.89
C ASP A 449 9.10 33.59 47.39
N SER A 450 8.12 33.14 46.60
CA SER A 450 6.71 33.11 47.02
C SER A 450 6.29 31.80 47.69
N LYS A 451 7.14 30.77 47.63
CA LYS A 451 6.89 29.42 48.16
C LYS A 451 7.71 29.17 49.42
N LEU A 452 7.12 28.45 50.37
CA LEU A 452 7.80 28.02 51.59
C LEU A 452 8.13 26.52 51.50
N TRP A 453 9.29 26.16 52.05
CA TRP A 453 9.90 24.84 51.92
C TRP A 453 10.15 24.21 53.28
N GLY A 454 9.93 22.91 53.39
CA GLY A 454 10.16 22.12 54.59
C GLY A 454 11.32 21.15 54.38
N LEU A 455 11.97 20.78 55.49
CA LEU A 455 13.00 19.76 55.54
C LEU A 455 12.49 18.57 56.34
N ARG A 456 12.70 17.34 55.84
CA ARG A 456 12.45 16.11 56.60
C ARG A 456 13.48 15.02 56.29
N LEU A 457 13.60 14.03 57.17
CA LEU A 457 14.41 12.84 56.91
C LEU A 457 13.86 12.04 55.73
N LYS A 458 14.78 11.56 54.90
CA LYS A 458 14.50 10.68 53.76
C LYS A 458 14.17 9.26 54.25
N ASP A 459 13.34 8.54 53.49
CA ASP A 459 12.99 7.14 53.70
C ASP A 459 12.32 6.79 55.05
N VAL A 460 11.78 7.81 55.74
CA VAL A 460 10.92 7.60 56.91
C VAL A 460 9.46 7.44 56.46
N PRO A 461 8.74 6.39 56.91
CA PRO A 461 7.33 6.22 56.56
C PRO A 461 6.50 7.44 56.95
N SER A 462 5.57 7.86 56.10
CA SER A 462 4.83 9.14 56.21
C SER A 462 4.14 9.38 57.57
N LYS A 463 3.80 8.33 58.31
CA LYS A 463 3.18 8.40 59.64
C LYS A 463 4.16 8.81 60.76
N PHE A 464 5.46 8.74 60.50
CA PHE A 464 6.54 9.01 61.45
C PHE A 464 7.50 10.10 60.95
N ASN A 465 7.06 10.95 60.02
CA ASN A 465 7.91 12.01 59.48
C ASN A 465 8.59 12.80 60.60
N ILE A 466 9.91 12.93 60.50
CA ILE A 466 10.71 13.79 61.36
C ILE A 466 11.16 14.97 60.49
N TYR A 467 10.68 16.15 60.84
CA TYR A 467 10.97 17.40 60.18
C TYR A 467 12.09 18.15 60.88
N ILE A 468 12.70 19.09 60.17
CA ILE A 468 13.65 20.04 60.72
C ILE A 468 13.00 21.42 60.72
N ASN A 469 13.01 22.09 61.87
CA ASN A 469 12.48 23.45 62.02
C ASN A 469 13.49 24.52 61.57
N GLU A 470 13.09 25.78 61.62
CA GLU A 470 13.86 26.94 61.16
C GLU A 470 15.18 27.20 61.90
N ILE A 471 15.38 26.58 63.07
CA ILE A 471 16.63 26.64 63.84
C ILE A 471 17.46 25.36 63.75
N GLY A 472 17.02 24.38 62.95
CA GLY A 472 17.75 23.15 62.68
C GLY A 472 17.57 22.05 63.73
N GLU A 473 16.46 22.07 64.46
CA GLU A 473 16.09 21.03 65.43
C GLU A 473 15.03 20.09 64.86
N TYR A 474 15.07 18.83 65.29
CA TYR A 474 14.13 17.80 64.87
C TYR A 474 12.77 17.95 65.57
N GLN A 475 11.69 17.86 64.81
CA GLN A 475 10.33 17.89 65.32
C GLN A 475 9.42 16.93 64.54
N VAL A 476 8.32 16.51 65.17
CA VAL A 476 7.34 15.59 64.54
C VAL A 476 6.17 16.33 63.88
N SER A 477 5.98 17.61 64.18
CA SER A 477 5.00 18.46 63.52
C SER A 477 5.57 19.10 62.26
N GLU A 478 4.75 19.18 61.21
CA GLU A 478 5.15 19.83 59.96
C GLU A 478 5.46 21.32 60.19
N PRO A 479 6.61 21.83 59.73
CA PRO A 479 7.01 23.21 59.95
C PRO A 479 6.15 24.16 59.11
N LYS A 480 6.09 25.44 59.54
CA LYS A 480 5.44 26.52 58.77
C LYS A 480 6.13 26.82 57.43
N GLY A 481 7.31 26.25 57.22
CA GLY A 481 8.12 26.37 56.01
C GLY A 481 9.10 27.55 56.04
N MET A 482 10.18 27.42 55.27
CA MET A 482 11.31 28.34 55.18
C MET A 482 11.51 28.82 53.74
N THR A 483 12.18 29.95 53.54
CA THR A 483 12.68 30.34 52.22
C THR A 483 13.88 29.46 51.82
N LEU A 484 14.20 29.39 50.53
CA LEU A 484 15.39 28.65 50.06
C LEU A 484 16.68 29.25 50.62
N GLU A 485 16.75 30.57 50.77
CA GLU A 485 17.87 31.27 51.39
C GLU A 485 18.07 30.84 52.85
N HIS A 486 16.98 30.74 53.63
CA HIS A 486 17.07 30.22 55.00
C HIS A 486 17.54 28.77 55.07
N ILE A 487 17.13 27.91 54.13
CA ILE A 487 17.59 26.50 54.09
C ILE A 487 19.08 26.43 53.77
N ASN A 488 19.58 27.29 52.87
CA ASN A 488 21.01 27.39 52.57
C ASN A 488 21.80 27.88 53.80
N ASP A 489 21.39 28.96 54.45
CA ASP A 489 22.01 29.48 55.67
C ASP A 489 22.03 28.45 56.80
N LEU A 490 20.95 27.70 56.95
CA LEU A 490 20.86 26.62 57.93
C LEU A 490 21.79 25.46 57.57
N GLY A 491 21.90 25.14 56.28
CA GLY A 491 22.83 24.17 55.74
C GLY A 491 24.28 24.53 56.03
N GLU A 492 24.66 25.78 55.84
CA GLU A 492 26.00 26.27 56.19
C GLU A 492 26.26 26.15 57.70
N LYS A 493 25.33 26.61 58.54
CA LYS A 493 25.44 26.54 60.01
C LYS A 493 25.55 25.12 60.55
N LYS A 494 24.87 24.16 59.92
CA LYS A 494 24.90 22.74 60.31
C LYS A 494 25.92 21.92 59.54
N SER A 495 26.62 22.53 58.58
CA SER A 495 27.55 21.87 57.66
C SER A 495 26.90 20.71 56.89
N VAL A 496 25.68 20.93 56.38
CA VAL A 496 24.90 19.96 55.59
C VAL A 496 24.34 20.64 54.35
N ASP A 497 24.60 20.11 53.16
CA ASP A 497 23.90 20.51 51.94
C ASP A 497 22.54 19.79 51.87
N PHE A 498 21.49 20.46 52.34
CA PHE A 498 20.15 19.87 52.39
C PHE A 498 19.53 19.60 51.01
N PHE A 499 19.95 20.29 49.95
CA PHE A 499 19.40 20.09 48.60
C PHE A 499 19.94 18.83 47.94
N ASN A 500 21.22 18.52 48.18
CA ASN A 500 21.89 17.36 47.61
C ASN A 500 22.12 16.21 48.60
N SER A 501 21.68 16.36 49.85
CA SER A 501 21.86 15.33 50.89
C SER A 501 21.13 14.04 50.56
N SER A 502 21.80 12.91 50.77
CA SER A 502 21.18 11.59 50.71
C SER A 502 20.26 11.31 51.91
N LEU A 503 20.29 12.12 52.96
CA LEU A 503 19.56 11.90 54.22
C LEU A 503 18.31 12.77 54.37
N PHE A 504 18.19 13.84 53.60
CA PHE A 504 17.12 14.82 53.74
C PHE A 504 16.33 15.02 52.45
N ILE A 505 15.08 15.43 52.59
CA ILE A 505 14.21 15.84 51.50
C ILE A 505 13.78 17.29 51.75
N VAL A 506 14.04 18.15 50.78
CA VAL A 506 13.42 19.48 50.67
C VAL A 506 12.09 19.31 49.93
N PHE A 507 10.99 19.75 50.52
CA PHE A 507 9.65 19.64 49.92
C PHE A 507 8.87 20.94 50.05
N GLU A 508 7.95 21.20 49.12
CA GLU A 508 7.10 22.39 49.17
C GLU A 508 6.04 22.25 50.26
N VAL A 509 5.97 23.22 51.17
CA VAL A 509 4.91 23.32 52.18
C VAL A 509 3.72 24.02 51.55
N LYS A 510 2.57 23.33 51.52
CA LYS A 510 1.32 23.94 51.05
C LYS A 510 0.84 24.94 52.11
N LYS A 511 0.47 26.16 51.68
CA LYS A 511 -0.17 27.16 52.55
C LYS A 511 -1.48 26.66 53.15
#